data_AF-A0A0V0YHJ1-F1
#
_entry.id   AF-A0A0V0YHJ1-F1
#
_cell.length_a   1.000
_cell.length_b   1.000
_cell.length_c   1.000
_cell.angle_alpha   90.00
_cell.angle_beta   90.00
_cell.angle_gamma   90.00
#
_symmetry.space_group_name_H-M   'P 1'
#
loop_
_entity.id
_entity.type
_entity.pdbx_description
1 polymer ?
#
loop_
_entity_poly.entity_id
_entity_poly.type
_entity_poly.pdbx_seq_one_letter_code
_entity_poly.pdbx_strand_id
1 'polypeptide(L)'
;MPKINQTEDDWKAMMMCSICFKSPQEEENSTLAMYSTKCGHVLCVNCKIVYFPHKHTQKPCPMCRTTVKKSTLTRLHLNIVECV
;
A
#
# COMPACT_ATOMS: atom_id res chain seq x y z
N MET A 1 -12.73 18.06 26.89
CA MET A 1 -12.69 17.56 25.51
C MET A 1 -11.43 16.73 25.36
N PRO A 2 -11.48 15.41 25.10
CA PRO A 2 -10.25 14.64 24.96
C PRO A 2 -9.62 14.94 23.60
N LYS A 3 -8.31 15.20 23.60
CA LYS A 3 -7.46 15.31 22.40
C LYS A 3 -7.17 13.89 21.94
N ILE A 4 -7.86 13.40 20.91
CA ILE A 4 -7.68 12.05 20.39
C ILE A 4 -6.76 12.15 19.16
N ASN A 5 -5.50 11.77 19.36
CA ASN A 5 -4.59 11.04 18.46
C ASN A 5 -4.77 11.19 16.93
N GLN A 6 -4.77 12.40 16.39
CA GLN A 6 -4.91 12.62 14.92
C GLN A 6 -3.73 12.07 14.09
N THR A 7 -2.54 11.92 14.68
CA THR A 7 -1.33 11.55 13.92
C THR A 7 -1.23 10.07 13.55
N GLU A 8 -1.88 9.18 14.28
CA GLU A 8 -1.79 7.73 14.03
C GLU A 8 -2.78 7.22 12.97
N ASP A 9 -3.91 7.90 12.83
CA ASP A 9 -4.92 7.54 11.83
C ASP A 9 -4.52 7.99 10.41
N ASP A 10 -3.81 9.11 10.29
CA ASP A 10 -3.43 9.70 9.01
C ASP A 10 -2.45 8.82 8.21
N TRP A 11 -1.45 8.23 8.87
CA TRP A 11 -0.47 7.39 8.17
C TRP A 11 -1.05 6.02 7.80
N LYS A 12 -2.01 5.49 8.58
CA LYS A 12 -2.75 4.26 8.24
C LYS A 12 -3.58 4.49 6.97
N ALA A 13 -4.23 5.64 6.86
CA ALA A 13 -4.97 6.04 5.66
C ALA A 13 -4.05 6.17 4.42
N MET A 14 -2.84 6.71 4.58
CA MET A 14 -1.84 6.79 3.49
C MET A 14 -1.35 5.42 3.00
N MET A 15 -1.49 4.38 3.81
CA MET A 15 -0.95 3.05 3.55
C MET A 15 -1.98 2.03 3.09
N MET A 16 -3.17 2.48 2.67
CA MET A 16 -4.23 1.62 2.15
C MET A 16 -3.96 1.17 0.71
N CYS A 17 -4.31 -0.08 0.40
CA CYS A 17 -4.27 -0.57 -0.98
C CYS A 17 -5.26 0.20 -1.86
N SER A 18 -4.79 0.78 -2.95
CA SER A 18 -5.63 1.53 -3.90
C SER A 18 -6.64 0.70 -4.71
N ILE A 19 -6.73 -0.62 -4.47
CA ILE A 19 -7.68 -1.52 -5.14
C ILE A 19 -8.69 -2.09 -4.15
N CYS A 20 -8.21 -2.70 -3.06
CA CYS A 20 -9.08 -3.38 -2.08
C CYS A 20 -9.30 -2.59 -0.80
N PHE A 21 -8.67 -1.42 -0.66
CA PHE A 21 -8.77 -0.53 0.49
C PHE A 21 -8.37 -1.15 1.84
N LYS A 22 -7.69 -2.31 1.83
CA LYS A 22 -7.13 -2.91 3.04
C LYS A 22 -5.83 -2.22 3.45
N SER A 23 -5.69 -1.98 4.75
CA SER A 23 -4.46 -1.51 5.38
C SER A 23 -3.56 -2.68 5.82
N PRO A 24 -2.28 -2.44 6.13
CA PRO A 24 -1.35 -3.49 6.57
C PRO A 24 -1.63 -3.99 7.99
N GLN A 25 -2.45 -3.27 8.78
CA GLN A 25 -2.67 -3.52 10.21
C GLN A 25 -4.02 -4.17 10.53
N GLU A 26 -4.88 -4.40 9.53
CA GLU A 26 -6.23 -4.95 9.75
C GLU A 26 -6.25 -6.40 10.24
N GLU A 27 -5.11 -7.10 10.23
CA GLU A 27 -4.99 -8.44 10.77
C GLU A 27 -3.85 -8.47 11.78
N GLU A 28 -4.18 -8.83 13.03
CA GLU A 28 -3.34 -8.81 14.25
C GLU A 28 -2.02 -9.59 14.13
N ASN A 29 -1.78 -10.31 13.03
CA ASN A 29 -0.55 -11.05 12.74
C ASN A 29 -0.15 -11.04 11.25
N SER A 30 -0.75 -10.18 10.42
CA SER A 30 -0.53 -10.18 8.98
C SER A 30 0.31 -8.98 8.58
N THR A 31 1.61 -9.19 8.38
CA THR A 31 2.45 -8.21 7.70
C THR A 31 2.11 -8.22 6.20
N LEU A 32 0.94 -7.70 5.83
CA LEU A 32 0.53 -7.61 4.43
C LEU A 32 1.54 -6.73 3.70
N ALA A 33 2.37 -7.35 2.86
CA ALA A 33 3.43 -6.61 2.18
C ALA A 33 2.82 -5.58 1.23
N MET A 34 3.17 -4.32 1.44
CA MET A 34 2.75 -3.20 0.61
C MET A 34 3.81 -2.83 -0.42
N TYR A 35 3.35 -2.31 -1.56
CA TYR A 35 4.19 -1.89 -2.66
C TYR A 35 3.77 -0.51 -3.14
N SER A 36 4.72 0.40 -3.32
CA SER A 36 4.45 1.68 -3.96
C SER A 36 4.73 1.61 -5.45
N THR A 37 3.90 2.32 -6.20
CA THR A 37 4.14 2.68 -7.59
C THR A 37 5.09 3.89 -7.67
N LYS A 38 5.74 4.11 -8.82
CA LYS A 38 6.54 5.34 -9.05
C LYS A 38 5.72 6.63 -8.97
N CYS A 39 4.40 6.55 -9.15
CA CYS A 39 3.50 7.67 -8.97
C CYS A 39 2.97 7.82 -7.52
N GLY A 40 3.50 7.06 -6.56
CA GLY A 40 3.21 7.22 -5.13
C GLY A 40 2.05 6.39 -4.59
N HIS A 41 1.16 5.86 -5.43
CA HIS A 41 0.02 5.05 -4.99
C HIS A 41 0.45 3.64 -4.55
N VAL A 42 -0.23 3.11 -3.53
CA VAL A 42 0.15 1.88 -2.81
C VAL A 42 -0.76 0.72 -3.17
N LEU A 43 -0.20 -0.48 -3.30
CA LEU A 43 -0.91 -1.73 -3.56
C LEU A 43 -0.45 -2.82 -2.59
N CYS A 44 -1.37 -3.62 -2.07
CA CYS A 44 -1.00 -4.82 -1.33
C CYS A 44 -0.49 -5.93 -2.26
N VAL A 45 0.23 -6.91 -1.70
CA VAL A 45 0.81 -8.02 -2.46
C VAL A 45 -0.21 -8.80 -3.30
N ASN A 46 -1.41 -9.05 -2.78
CA ASN A 46 -2.45 -9.80 -3.48
C ASN A 46 -2.96 -9.02 -4.70
N CYS A 47 -3.35 -7.75 -4.50
CA CYS A 47 -3.81 -6.89 -5.60
C CYS A 47 -2.71 -6.61 -6.62
N LYS A 48 -1.45 -6.48 -6.19
CA LYS A 48 -0.29 -6.39 -7.09
C LYS A 48 -0.21 -7.59 -8.01
N ILE A 49 -0.32 -8.81 -7.48
CA ILE A 49 -0.18 -10.05 -8.27
C ILE A 49 -1.32 -10.17 -9.28
N VAL A 50 -2.55 -9.90 -8.86
CA VAL A 50 -3.73 -9.97 -9.73
C VAL A 50 -3.69 -8.90 -10.82
N TYR A 51 -3.41 -7.64 -10.45
CA TYR A 51 -3.44 -6.53 -11.40
C TYR A 51 -2.24 -6.53 -12.35
N PHE A 52 -1.05 -6.88 -11.84
CA PHE A 52 0.17 -7.04 -12.63
C PHE A 52 0.63 -8.52 -12.60
N PRO A 53 0.06 -9.42 -13.42
CA PRO A 53 0.37 -10.85 -13.35
C PRO A 53 1.81 -11.19 -13.77
N HIS A 54 2.34 -10.57 -14.82
CA HIS A 54 3.66 -10.91 -15.37
C HIS A 54 4.73 -9.84 -15.09
N LYS A 55 6.02 -10.24 -15.06
CA LYS A 55 7.15 -9.34 -14.78
C LYS A 55 7.20 -8.13 -15.71
N HIS A 56 6.84 -8.33 -16.97
CA HIS A 56 6.86 -7.31 -18.01
C HIS A 56 5.52 -6.57 -18.18
N THR A 57 4.51 -6.87 -17.35
CA THR A 57 3.22 -6.18 -17.42
C THR A 57 3.40 -4.69 -17.17
N GLN A 58 2.81 -3.90 -18.06
CA GLN A 58 2.68 -2.46 -17.94
C GLN A 58 1.19 -2.11 -18.02
N LYS A 59 0.67 -1.41 -17.00
CA LYS A 59 -0.73 -1.02 -16.89
C LYS A 59 -0.84 0.38 -16.28
N PRO A 60 -1.94 1.11 -16.54
CA PRO A 60 -2.21 2.35 -15.83
C PRO A 60 -2.33 2.11 -14.32
N CYS A 61 -1.86 3.05 -13.51
CA CYS A 61 -2.14 3.09 -12.08
C CYS A 61 -3.66 3.13 -11.87
N PRO A 62 -4.24 2.31 -10.98
CA PRO A 62 -5.68 2.33 -10.69
C PRO A 62 -6.22 3.68 -10.21
N MET A 63 -5.37 4.53 -9.62
CA MET A 63 -5.77 5.84 -9.06
C MET A 63 -5.56 6.98 -10.04
N CYS A 64 -4.32 7.21 -10.48
CA CYS A 64 -3.97 8.38 -11.29
C CYS A 64 -3.72 8.09 -12.78
N ARG A 65 -3.90 6.83 -13.20
CA ARG A 65 -3.71 6.36 -14.58
C ARG A 65 -2.29 6.49 -15.17
N THR A 66 -1.32 7.03 -14.42
CA THR A 66 0.10 7.00 -14.81
C THR A 66 0.53 5.58 -15.16
N THR A 67 1.23 5.41 -16.28
CA THR A 67 1.65 4.09 -16.71
C THR A 67 2.72 3.50 -15.78
N VAL A 68 2.43 2.34 -15.18
CA VAL A 68 3.31 1.65 -14.22
C VAL A 68 3.75 0.31 -14.80
N LYS A 69 5.05 -0.01 -14.67
CA LYS A 69 5.59 -1.34 -14.96
C LYS A 69 5.68 -2.16 -13.67
N LYS A 70 5.34 -3.45 -13.69
CA LYS A 70 5.44 -4.32 -12.50
C LYS A 70 6.84 -4.29 -11.87
N SER A 71 7.88 -4.28 -12.71
CA SER A 71 9.29 -4.21 -12.27
C SER A 71 9.67 -2.91 -11.55
N THR A 72 8.85 -1.87 -11.64
CA THR A 72 9.09 -0.58 -10.97
C THR A 72 8.34 -0.43 -9.64
N LEU A 73 7.60 -1.47 -9.22
CA LEU A 73 6.95 -1.48 -7.92
C LEU A 73 7.99 -1.71 -6.82
N THR A 74 8.00 -0.85 -5.82
CA THR A 74 8.96 -0.91 -4.71
C THR A 74 8.27 -1.47 -3.48
N ARG A 75 8.85 -2.48 -2.82
CA ARG A 75 8.31 -3.00 -1.56
C ARG A 75 8.51 -1.94 -0.46
N LEU A 76 7.46 -1.66 0.29
CA LEU A 76 7.52 -0.78 1.45
C LEU A 76 7.94 -1.60 2.67
N HIS A 77 9.00 -1.15 3.35
CA HIS A 77 9.47 -1.69 4.61
C HIS A 77 8.94 -0.80 5.73
N LEU A 78 7.80 -1.20 6.31
CA LEU A 78 7.15 -0.45 7.37
C LEU A 78 7.70 -0.96 8.71
N ASN A 79 8.56 -0.16 9.33
CA ASN A 79 8.94 -0.36 10.73
C ASN A 79 7.85 0.27 11.59
N ILE A 80 6.74 -0.44 11.74
CA ILE A 80 5.70 -0.06 12.70
C ILE A 80 6.21 -0.56 14.05
N VAL A 81 7.06 0.23 14.69
CA VAL A 81 7.43 0.00 16.08
C VAL A 81 6.30 0.62 16.90
N GLU A 82 5.50 -0.23 17.54
CA GLU A 82 4.61 0.27 18.59
C GLU A 82 5.51 0.80 19.71
N CYS A 83 5.51 2.12 19.92
CA CYS A 83 6.11 2.71 21.10
C CYS A 83 5.22 2.31 22.30
N VAL A 84 5.62 1.26 23.00
CA VAL A 84 5.08 0.87 24.32
C VAL A 84 5.39 1.91 25.38
#